data_AF-A0A4Y2A6J7-F1
#
_entry.id   AF-A0A4Y2A6J7-F1
#
_cell.length_a   1.000
_cell.length_b   1.000
_cell.length_c   1.000
_cell.angle_alpha   90.00
_cell.angle_beta   90.00
_cell.angle_gamma   90.00
#
_symmetry.space_group_name_H-M   'P 1'
#
loop_
_entity.id
_entity.type
_entity.pdbx_description
1 polymer ?
#
loop_
_entity_poly.entity_id
_entity_poly.type
_entity_poly.pdbx_seq_one_letter_code
_entity_poly.pdbx_strand_id
1 'polypeptide(L)'
;MIDSSRSAQRAVIPFLRTEWEHASQIYRRTKEVYGEQCLARCTIYRWCQRYEAGRVNIKDLPEAHVVTNNATISAVYELIRENRRITIREIAGELLISKGTVHHIIHKSLGYGKVCAQWVPKHLSENQKIARMGVCLTQQFLH
;
A
#
# COMPACT_ATOMS: atom_id res chain seq x y z
N MET A 1 18.92 -13.60 26.13
CA MET A 1 19.31 -12.75 24.99
C MET A 1 18.53 -11.45 25.08
N ILE A 2 19.17 -10.30 24.93
CA ILE A 2 18.49 -8.99 24.95
C ILE A 2 17.82 -8.78 23.58
N ASP A 3 16.55 -8.36 23.58
CA ASP A 3 15.87 -7.98 22.34
C ASP A 3 16.56 -6.75 21.74
N SER A 4 17.29 -6.97 20.66
CA SER A 4 18.07 -5.95 19.96
C SER A 4 17.31 -5.34 18.79
N SER A 5 15.99 -5.56 18.70
CA SER A 5 15.13 -4.93 17.69
C SER A 5 15.17 -3.39 17.78
N ARG A 6 14.98 -2.71 16.66
CA ARG A 6 14.99 -1.24 16.61
C ARG A 6 13.93 -0.62 17.53
N SER A 7 12.76 -1.27 17.66
CA SER A 7 11.67 -0.83 18.52
C SER A 7 12.05 -0.96 20.00
N ALA A 8 12.68 -2.07 20.40
CA ALA A 8 13.17 -2.27 21.76
C ALA A 8 14.23 -1.23 22.14
N GLN A 9 15.24 -1.02 21.27
CA GLN A 9 16.27 0.00 21.50
C GLN A 9 15.68 1.42 21.61
N ARG A 10 14.66 1.75 20.81
CA ARG A 10 13.98 3.06 20.88
C ARG A 10 13.17 3.24 22.16
N ALA A 11 12.62 2.17 22.74
CA ALA A 11 11.85 2.26 23.99
C ALA A 11 12.73 2.67 25.19
N VAL A 12 14.03 2.36 25.14
CA VAL A 12 15.00 2.73 26.18
C VAL A 12 15.36 4.22 26.14
N ILE A 13 15.26 4.87 24.97
CA ILE A 13 15.68 6.27 24.80
C ILE A 13 14.83 7.25 25.63
N PRO A 14 13.48 7.21 25.62
CA PRO A 14 12.65 8.02 26.49
C PRO A 14 12.99 7.85 27.97
N PHE A 15 13.14 6.60 28.42
CA PHE A 15 13.46 6.29 29.82
C PHE A 15 14.76 6.96 30.27
N LEU A 16 15.86 6.77 29.52
CA LEU A 16 17.14 7.40 29.84
C LEU A 16 17.10 8.92 29.71
N ARG A 17 16.27 9.47 28.81
CA ARG A 17 16.10 10.91 28.68
C ARG A 17 15.33 11.51 29.87
N THR A 18 14.36 10.79 30.43
CA THR A 18 13.66 11.16 31.68
C THR A 18 14.59 11.10 32.89
N GLU A 19 15.59 10.21 32.90
CA GLU A 19 16.68 10.19 33.89
C GLU A 19 17.70 11.34 33.70
N TRP A 20 17.36 12.37 32.90
CA TRP A 20 18.17 13.56 32.62
C TRP A 20 19.49 13.30 31.88
N GLU A 21 19.63 12.16 31.20
CA GLU A 21 20.84 11.88 30.43
C GLU A 21 20.91 12.68 29.12
N HIS A 22 22.08 13.25 28.82
CA HIS A 22 22.34 13.86 27.52
C HIS A 22 22.38 12.80 26.40
N ALA A 23 21.99 13.17 25.17
CA ALA A 23 21.96 12.24 24.04
C ALA A 23 23.30 11.51 23.75
N SER A 24 24.43 12.15 24.08
CA SER A 24 25.77 11.52 24.03
C SER A 24 25.92 10.38 25.03
N GLN A 25 25.42 10.57 26.25
CA GLN A 25 25.45 9.58 27.33
C GLN A 25 24.54 8.40 27.02
N ILE A 26 23.34 8.69 26.49
CA ILE A 26 22.39 7.69 26.02
C ILE A 26 23.02 6.81 24.93
N TYR A 27 23.73 7.40 23.96
CA TYR A 27 24.45 6.64 22.94
C TYR A 27 25.53 5.72 23.53
N ARG A 28 26.30 6.21 24.50
CA ARG A 28 27.34 5.40 25.15
C ARG A 28 26.73 4.17 25.85
N ARG A 29 25.71 4.36 26.69
CA ARG A 29 25.05 3.27 27.42
C ARG A 29 24.36 2.27 26.50
N THR A 30 23.67 2.77 25.47
CA THR A 30 23.04 1.88 24.48
C THR A 30 24.08 1.11 23.66
N LYS A 31 25.22 1.72 23.32
CA LYS A 31 26.32 1.02 22.64
C LYS A 31 26.98 -0.04 23.52
N GLU A 32 27.09 0.18 24.82
CA GLU A 32 27.59 -0.82 25.79
C GLU A 32 26.67 -2.05 25.86
N VAL A 33 25.35 -1.85 25.85
CA VAL A 33 24.36 -2.94 25.96
C VAL A 33 24.17 -3.69 24.63
N TYR A 34 24.03 -2.96 23.51
CA TYR A 34 23.67 -3.54 22.21
C TYR A 34 24.87 -3.79 21.28
N GLY A 35 26.06 -3.30 21.63
CA GLY A 35 27.29 -3.53 20.87
C GLY A 35 27.15 -3.13 19.39
N GLU A 36 27.49 -4.04 18.48
CA GLU A 36 27.39 -3.82 17.03
C GLU A 36 25.95 -3.71 16.52
N GLN A 37 24.96 -4.18 17.29
CA GLN A 37 23.55 -4.07 16.93
C GLN A 37 22.94 -2.73 17.37
N CYS A 38 23.71 -1.87 18.05
CA CYS A 38 23.25 -0.56 18.52
C CYS A 38 22.80 0.35 17.36
N LEU A 39 21.72 1.10 17.58
CA LEU A 39 21.31 2.18 16.69
C LEU A 39 22.44 3.20 16.48
N ALA A 40 22.55 3.68 15.25
CA ALA A 40 23.51 4.73 14.91
C ALA A 40 23.31 5.97 15.78
N ARG A 41 24.42 6.62 16.16
CA ARG A 41 24.41 7.84 16.99
C ARG A 41 23.42 8.90 16.49
N CYS A 42 23.39 9.17 15.19
CA CYS A 42 22.45 10.13 14.61
C CYS A 42 20.97 9.75 14.82
N THR A 43 20.66 8.44 14.82
CA THR A 43 19.30 7.95 15.06
C THR A 43 18.89 8.18 16.49
N ILE A 44 19.77 7.90 17.47
CA ILE A 44 19.50 8.14 18.89
C ILE A 44 19.25 9.62 19.16
N TYR A 45 20.11 10.50 18.66
CA TYR A 45 19.94 11.95 18.80
C TYR A 45 18.61 12.44 18.23
N ARG A 46 18.23 11.97 17.03
CA ARG A 46 16.94 12.31 16.42
C ARG A 46 15.76 11.81 17.25
N TRP A 47 15.89 10.67 17.93
CA TRP A 47 14.85 10.16 18.83
C TRP A 47 14.74 10.96 20.12
N CYS A 48 15.85 11.39 20.72
CA CYS A 48 15.82 12.33 21.87
C CYS A 48 15.08 13.62 21.52
N GLN A 49 15.41 14.23 20.37
CA GLN A 49 14.74 15.45 19.90
C GLN A 49 13.24 15.24 19.66
N ARG A 50 12.86 14.10 19.05
CA ARG A 50 11.45 13.77 18.83
C ARG A 50 10.68 13.58 20.13
N TYR A 51 11.31 12.94 21.12
CA TYR A 51 10.71 12.76 22.44
C TYR A 51 10.50 14.11 23.15
N GLU A 52 11.51 15.00 23.12
CA GLU A 52 11.38 16.37 23.64
C GLU A 52 10.29 17.18 22.92
N ALA A 53 10.10 16.95 21.63
CA ALA A 53 9.00 17.50 20.85
C ALA A 53 7.62 16.85 21.14
N GLY A 54 7.51 16.00 22.17
CA GLY A 54 6.26 15.41 22.63
C GLY A 54 5.85 14.11 21.93
N ARG A 55 6.73 13.47 21.12
CA ARG A 55 6.41 12.20 20.46
C ARG A 55 6.49 11.02 21.45
N VAL A 56 5.36 10.39 21.72
CA VAL A 56 5.25 9.21 22.61
C VAL A 56 5.31 7.87 21.83
N ASN A 57 4.98 7.86 20.53
CA ASN A 57 4.93 6.62 19.77
C ASN A 57 6.33 6.12 19.35
N ILE A 58 6.70 4.95 19.89
CA ILE A 58 7.97 4.23 19.67
C ILE A 58 8.01 3.51 18.31
N LYS A 59 6.84 3.10 17.80
CA LYS A 59 6.75 2.44 16.49
C LYS A 59 7.05 3.45 15.38
N ASP A 60 7.58 2.93 14.28
CA ASP A 60 7.60 3.72 13.04
C ASP A 60 6.16 4.12 12.73
N LEU A 61 5.98 5.41 12.40
CA LEU A 61 4.73 5.81 11.77
C LEU A 61 4.64 5.04 10.46
N PRO A 62 3.43 4.66 10.02
CA PRO A 62 3.29 4.18 8.65
C PRO A 62 4.03 5.16 7.76
N GLU A 63 4.94 4.63 6.93
CA GLU A 63 5.57 5.44 5.90
C GLU A 63 4.43 6.16 5.20
N ALA A 64 4.55 7.48 5.04
CA ALA A 64 3.60 8.24 4.28
C ALA A 64 3.66 7.70 2.85
N HIS A 65 2.90 6.63 2.58
CA HIS A 65 2.50 6.27 1.26
C HIS A 65 1.92 7.55 0.71
N VAL A 66 2.63 8.14 -0.25
CA VAL A 66 2.20 9.31 -1.01
C VAL A 66 0.71 9.14 -1.19
N VAL A 67 -0.06 9.94 -0.46
CA VAL A 67 -1.49 9.76 -0.27
C VAL A 67 -2.04 9.69 -1.67
N THR A 68 -2.44 8.49 -2.08
CA THR A 68 -3.20 8.39 -3.30
C THR A 68 -4.52 9.04 -2.93
N ASN A 69 -4.67 10.31 -3.29
CA ASN A 69 -5.85 11.08 -2.97
C ASN A 69 -7.09 10.31 -3.47
N ASN A 70 -8.18 10.34 -2.70
CA ASN A 70 -9.43 9.68 -3.10
C ASN A 70 -9.87 10.10 -4.50
N ALA A 71 -9.60 11.35 -4.91
CA ALA A 71 -9.84 11.83 -6.27
C ALA A 71 -9.09 11.03 -7.34
N THR A 72 -7.82 10.69 -7.11
CA THR A 72 -7.02 9.88 -8.04
C THR A 72 -7.52 8.44 -8.08
N ILE A 73 -7.92 7.87 -6.93
CA ILE A 73 -8.52 6.53 -6.89
C ILE A 73 -9.81 6.49 -7.70
N SER A 74 -10.69 7.49 -7.53
CA SER A 74 -11.93 7.61 -8.29
C SER A 74 -11.69 7.79 -9.79
N ALA A 75 -10.70 8.61 -10.19
CA ALA A 75 -10.36 8.79 -11.59
C ALA A 75 -9.88 7.48 -12.24
N VAL A 76 -9.00 6.72 -11.55
CA VAL A 76 -8.57 5.39 -12.02
C VAL A 76 -9.77 4.43 -12.11
N TYR A 77 -10.69 4.48 -11.16
CA TYR A 77 -11.88 3.64 -11.16
C TYR A 77 -12.80 3.93 -12.37
N GLU A 78 -13.06 5.20 -12.68
CA GLU A 78 -13.90 5.57 -13.84
C GLU A 78 -13.26 5.16 -15.17
N LEU A 79 -11.94 5.37 -15.35
CA LEU A 79 -11.23 4.94 -16.56
C LEU A 79 -11.34 3.43 -16.79
N ILE A 80 -11.22 2.63 -15.72
CA ILE A 80 -11.39 1.17 -15.79
C ILE A 80 -12.86 0.81 -16.09
N ARG A 81 -13.82 1.57 -15.55
CA ARG A 81 -15.25 1.33 -15.75
C ARG A 81 -15.67 1.60 -17.19
N GLU A 82 -15.15 2.67 -17.80
CA GLU A 82 -15.37 3.02 -19.20
C GLU A 82 -14.71 2.03 -20.16
N ASN A 83 -13.45 1.67 -19.91
CA ASN A 83 -12.73 0.71 -20.72
C ASN A 83 -12.11 -0.40 -19.86
N ARG A 84 -12.80 -1.54 -19.79
CA ARG A 84 -12.36 -2.71 -19.02
C ARG A 84 -11.06 -3.35 -19.54
N ARG A 85 -10.57 -2.95 -20.72
CA ARG A 85 -9.31 -3.42 -21.32
C ARG A 85 -8.17 -2.40 -21.24
N ILE A 86 -8.38 -1.26 -20.59
CA ILE A 86 -7.36 -0.22 -20.43
C ILE A 86 -6.12 -0.75 -19.71
N THR A 87 -4.95 -0.29 -20.12
CA THR A 87 -3.66 -0.70 -19.57
C THR A 87 -3.20 0.25 -18.47
N ILE A 88 -2.35 -0.25 -17.56
CA ILE A 88 -1.68 0.55 -16.54
C ILE A 88 -0.88 1.71 -17.16
N ARG A 89 -0.33 1.53 -18.37
CA ARG A 89 0.45 2.56 -19.05
C ARG A 89 -0.42 3.70 -19.58
N GLU A 90 -1.58 3.38 -20.11
CA GLU A 90 -2.56 4.38 -20.58
C GLU A 90 -3.09 5.21 -19.41
N ILE A 91 -3.54 4.56 -18.32
CA ILE A 91 -3.99 5.25 -17.11
C ILE A 91 -2.89 6.16 -16.55
N ALA A 92 -1.65 5.66 -16.47
CA ALA A 92 -0.51 6.44 -15.98
C ALA A 92 -0.25 7.68 -16.86
N GLY A 93 -0.41 7.56 -18.18
CA GLY A 93 -0.27 8.66 -19.12
C GLY A 93 -1.40 9.68 -18.99
N GLU A 94 -2.65 9.23 -18.91
CA GLU A 94 -3.82 10.11 -18.80
C GLU A 94 -3.85 10.90 -17.49
N LEU A 95 -3.51 10.24 -16.38
CA LEU A 95 -3.54 10.86 -15.05
C LEU A 95 -2.20 11.47 -14.63
N LEU A 96 -1.17 11.40 -15.48
CA LEU A 96 0.19 11.88 -15.20
C LEU A 96 0.78 11.36 -13.87
N ILE A 97 0.49 10.10 -13.54
CA ILE A 97 0.99 9.44 -12.33
C ILE A 97 1.90 8.28 -12.66
N SER A 98 2.70 7.83 -11.68
CA SER A 98 3.62 6.72 -11.89
C SER A 98 2.86 5.41 -12.13
N LYS A 99 3.42 4.54 -12.99
CA LYS A 99 2.89 3.19 -13.24
C LYS A 99 2.80 2.36 -11.95
N GLY A 100 3.73 2.54 -11.02
CA GLY A 100 3.73 1.89 -9.72
C GLY A 100 2.56 2.32 -8.85
N THR A 101 2.22 3.62 -8.87
CA THR A 101 1.05 4.17 -8.20
C THR A 101 -0.23 3.58 -8.79
N VAL A 102 -0.40 3.57 -10.11
CA VAL A 102 -1.56 2.95 -10.77
C VAL A 102 -1.69 1.48 -10.39
N HIS A 103 -0.59 0.73 -10.45
CA HIS A 103 -0.57 -0.69 -10.06
C HIS A 103 -1.02 -0.87 -8.61
N HIS A 104 -0.52 -0.04 -7.68
CA HIS A 104 -0.94 -0.05 -6.29
C HIS A 104 -2.44 0.23 -6.14
N ILE A 105 -2.96 1.26 -6.82
CA ILE A 105 -4.39 1.60 -6.76
C ILE A 105 -5.25 0.44 -7.22
N ILE A 106 -4.95 -0.12 -8.39
CA ILE A 106 -5.75 -1.19 -8.98
C ILE A 106 -5.81 -2.41 -8.06
N HIS A 107 -4.67 -2.84 -7.52
CA HIS A 107 -4.60 -4.10 -6.77
C HIS A 107 -4.83 -3.95 -5.26
N LYS A 108 -4.40 -2.85 -4.64
CA LYS A 108 -4.48 -2.63 -3.19
C LYS A 108 -5.68 -1.79 -2.78
N SER A 109 -6.00 -0.76 -3.54
CA SER A 109 -7.12 0.14 -3.21
C SER A 109 -8.45 -0.36 -3.79
N LEU A 110 -8.48 -0.75 -5.06
CA LEU A 110 -9.70 -1.22 -5.76
C LEU A 110 -9.88 -2.73 -5.70
N GLY A 111 -8.83 -3.50 -5.41
CA GLY A 111 -8.89 -4.96 -5.31
C GLY A 111 -9.10 -5.67 -6.66
N TYR A 112 -8.85 -5.01 -7.78
CA TYR A 112 -9.01 -5.61 -9.10
C TYR A 112 -7.85 -6.54 -9.47
N GLY A 113 -8.18 -7.57 -10.25
CA GLY A 113 -7.24 -8.50 -10.85
C GLY A 113 -7.38 -8.52 -12.37
N LYS A 114 -6.27 -8.80 -13.08
CA LYS A 114 -6.32 -8.99 -14.52
C LYS A 114 -6.90 -10.38 -14.82
N VAL A 115 -7.93 -10.43 -15.65
CA VAL A 115 -8.48 -11.67 -16.22
C VAL A 115 -8.28 -11.68 -17.73
N CYS A 116 -8.05 -12.86 -18.31
CA CYS A 116 -7.98 -13.03 -19.75
C CYS A 116 -9.41 -13.03 -20.33
N ALA A 117 -9.60 -12.41 -21.49
CA ALA A 117 -10.87 -12.48 -22.20
C ALA A 117 -11.15 -13.93 -22.64
N GLN A 118 -12.40 -14.37 -22.53
CA GLN A 118 -12.83 -15.67 -23.03
C GLN A 118 -12.98 -15.64 -24.54
N TRP A 119 -12.57 -16.71 -25.22
CA TRP A 119 -12.81 -16.88 -26.64
C TRP A 119 -14.30 -17.07 -26.91
N VAL A 120 -14.86 -16.25 -27.79
CA VAL A 120 -16.24 -16.39 -28.26
C VAL A 120 -16.19 -17.00 -29.67
N PRO A 121 -16.82 -18.18 -29.91
CA PRO A 121 -16.68 -18.90 -31.17
C PRO A 121 -17.12 -18.13 -32.42
N LYS A 122 -18.09 -17.23 -32.28
CA LYS A 122 -18.62 -16.45 -33.39
C LYS A 122 -19.18 -15.10 -32.93
N HIS A 123 -18.95 -14.07 -33.73
CA HIS A 123 -19.65 -12.80 -33.57
C HIS A 123 -21.06 -12.92 -34.15
N LEU A 124 -22.06 -13.01 -33.28
CA LEU A 124 -23.46 -13.24 -33.68
C LEU A 124 -24.12 -11.95 -34.18
N SER A 125 -24.91 -12.05 -35.25
CA SER A 125 -25.82 -10.98 -35.65
C SER A 125 -27.02 -10.89 -34.71
N GLU A 126 -27.75 -9.78 -34.74
CA GLU A 126 -28.91 -9.58 -33.86
C GLU A 126 -30.00 -10.65 -34.08
N ASN A 127 -30.31 -10.96 -35.35
CA ASN A 127 -31.24 -12.04 -35.70
C ASN A 127 -30.79 -13.40 -35.15
N GLN A 128 -29.47 -13.69 -35.17
CA GLN A 128 -28.93 -14.93 -34.60
C GLN A 128 -29.05 -14.97 -33.07
N LYS A 129 -28.87 -13.84 -32.38
CA LYS A 129 -29.09 -13.76 -30.93
C LYS A 129 -30.56 -14.01 -30.58
N ILE A 130 -31.48 -13.35 -31.28
CA ILE A 130 -32.93 -13.51 -31.07
C ILE A 130 -33.35 -14.95 -31.29
N ALA A 131 -32.94 -15.58 -32.40
CA ALA A 131 -33.24 -16.97 -32.68
C ALA A 131 -32.71 -17.92 -31.58
N ARG A 132 -31.48 -17.70 -31.11
CA ARG A 132 -30.89 -18.49 -30.02
C ARG A 132 -31.66 -18.30 -28.71
N MET A 133 -32.02 -17.08 -28.35
CA MET A 133 -32.84 -16.81 -27.15
C MET A 133 -34.20 -17.51 -27.25
N GLY A 134 -34.85 -17.44 -28.42
CA GLY A 134 -36.13 -18.11 -28.66
C GLY A 134 -36.07 -19.62 -28.44
N VAL A 135 -35.06 -20.31 -28.96
CA VAL A 135 -34.85 -21.75 -28.75
C VAL A 135 -34.60 -22.07 -27.27
N CYS A 136 -33.77 -21.29 -26.58
CA CYS A 136 -33.50 -21.53 -25.15
C CYS A 136 -34.75 -21.35 -24.27
N LEU A 137 -35.59 -20.35 -24.58
CA LEU A 137 -36.82 -20.10 -23.84
C LEU A 137 -37.88 -21.18 -24.13
N THR A 138 -38.01 -21.68 -25.36
CA THR A 138 -38.98 -22.74 -25.69
C THR A 138 -38.58 -24.12 -25.17
N GLN A 139 -37.27 -24.43 -25.10
CA GLN A 139 -36.79 -25.68 -24.52
C GLN A 139 -36.99 -25.78 -22.99
N GLN A 140 -37.13 -24.66 -22.27
CA GLN A 140 -37.46 -24.67 -20.84
C GLN A 140 -38.90 -25.10 -20.53
N PHE A 141 -39.80 -25.14 -21.52
CA PHE A 141 -41.20 -25.54 -21.33
C PHE A 141 -41.49 -27.00 -21.76
N LEU A 142 -40.47 -27.73 -22.19
CA LEU A 142 -40.58 -29.12 -22.64
C LEU A 142 -40.03 -30.15 -21.64
N HIS A 143 -39.66 -29.70 -20.44
CA HIS A 143 -39.26 -30.54 -19.31
C HIS A 143 -40.03 -30.17 -18.05
#